data_AF-A0A9P6DW01-F1
#
_entry.id   AF-A0A9P6DW01-F1
#
_cell.length_a   1.000
_cell.length_b   1.000
_cell.length_c   1.000
_cell.angle_alpha   90.00
_cell.angle_beta   90.00
_cell.angle_gamma   90.00
#
_symmetry.space_group_name_H-M   'P 1'
#
loop_
_entity.id
_entity.type
_entity.pdbx_description
1 polymer ?
#
loop_
_entity_poly.entity_id
_entity_poly.type
_entity_poly.pdbx_seq_one_letter_code
_entity_poly.pdbx_strand_id
1 'polypeptide(L)'
;MTFIENPLPSLLTTIGGLAPPPRPYLIFYADIVDGKMWCGYCRDVEELVKAQFTADDSVTGIVLRVGDKATWKNPKHEYRDPHGYGLTAIPTIVRLEEGKEVARLVEDDVKNESKLAEFLKE
;
A
#
# COMPACT_ATOMS: atom_id res chain seq x y z
N MET A 1 -16.45 11.04 -19.52
CA MET A 1 -15.40 11.05 -18.47
C MET A 1 -15.82 10.00 -17.46
N THR A 2 -15.13 8.86 -17.44
CA THR A 2 -15.52 7.72 -16.60
C THR A 2 -14.78 7.85 -15.28
N PHE A 3 -15.50 8.14 -14.21
CA PHE A 3 -15.01 8.03 -12.84
C PHE A 3 -15.07 6.55 -12.47
N ILE A 4 -13.94 5.94 -12.14
CA ILE A 4 -13.88 4.58 -11.57
C ILE A 4 -13.53 4.74 -10.10
N GLU A 5 -14.52 4.53 -9.24
CA GLU A 5 -14.35 4.40 -7.79
C GLU A 5 -13.82 3.00 -7.49
N ASN A 6 -12.66 2.94 -6.84
CA ASN A 6 -12.01 1.75 -6.32
C ASN A 6 -11.53 0.73 -7.38
N PRO A 7 -10.31 0.88 -7.93
CA PRO A 7 -9.81 -0.04 -8.94
C PRO A 7 -9.51 -1.39 -8.30
N LEU A 8 -10.30 -2.40 -8.65
CA LEU A 8 -9.95 -3.80 -8.46
C LEU A 8 -8.51 -4.06 -8.96
N PRO A 9 -7.77 -5.03 -8.40
CA PRO A 9 -6.42 -5.38 -8.86
C PRO A 9 -6.35 -5.67 -10.37
N SER A 10 -7.44 -6.17 -10.95
CA SER A 10 -7.62 -6.41 -12.38
C SER A 10 -7.77 -5.15 -13.24
N LEU A 11 -7.92 -3.96 -12.65
CA LEU A 11 -7.84 -2.69 -13.38
C LEU A 11 -6.39 -2.20 -13.50
N LEU A 12 -5.50 -2.55 -12.57
CA LEU A 12 -4.05 -2.26 -12.70
C LEU A 12 -3.47 -2.95 -13.95
N THR A 13 -4.00 -4.12 -14.33
CA THR A 13 -3.64 -4.83 -15.57
C THR A 13 -4.05 -4.11 -16.86
N THR A 14 -4.92 -3.10 -16.82
CA THR A 14 -5.51 -2.50 -18.04
C THR A 14 -5.14 -1.03 -18.24
N ILE A 15 -4.77 -0.31 -17.17
CA ILE A 15 -4.49 1.13 -17.23
C ILE A 15 -3.00 1.34 -17.58
N GLY A 16 -2.64 1.19 -18.86
CA GLY A 16 -1.37 1.74 -19.36
C GLY A 16 -0.63 0.97 -20.44
N GLY A 17 -1.10 -0.19 -20.90
CA GLY A 17 -0.40 -0.97 -21.93
C GLY A 17 1.00 -1.48 -21.54
N LEU A 18 1.43 -1.22 -20.31
CA LEU A 18 2.56 -1.86 -19.66
C LEU A 18 2.03 -3.11 -18.97
N ALA A 19 2.70 -4.24 -19.18
CA ALA A 19 2.43 -5.44 -18.39
C ALA A 19 2.53 -5.06 -16.89
N PRO A 20 1.68 -5.64 -16.02
CA PRO A 20 1.81 -5.43 -14.58
C PRO A 20 3.24 -5.75 -14.17
N PRO A 21 3.83 -4.98 -13.24
CA PRO A 21 5.11 -5.36 -12.68
C PRO A 21 5.02 -6.80 -12.14
N PRO A 22 6.07 -7.62 -12.28
CA PRO A 22 6.02 -9.04 -11.93
C PRO A 22 5.57 -9.29 -10.48
N ARG A 23 5.89 -8.33 -9.58
CA ARG A 23 5.55 -8.36 -8.16
C ARG A 23 5.06 -6.97 -7.70
N PRO A 24 3.75 -6.67 -7.83
CA PRO A 24 3.18 -5.44 -7.32
C PRO A 24 2.95 -5.53 -5.81
N TYR A 25 3.41 -4.50 -5.10
CA TYR A 25 3.12 -4.28 -3.69
C TYR A 25 2.23 -3.04 -3.54
N LEU A 26 1.15 -3.14 -2.78
CA LEU A 26 0.32 -2.00 -2.42
C LEU A 26 0.77 -1.46 -1.06
N ILE A 27 1.00 -0.16 -0.97
CA ILE A 27 1.48 0.51 0.23
C ILE A 27 0.42 1.51 0.67
N PHE A 28 -0.28 1.20 1.75
CA PHE A 28 -1.34 2.05 2.29
C PHE A 28 -0.77 3.05 3.30
N TYR A 29 -0.83 4.32 2.96
CA TYR A 29 -0.36 5.43 3.78
C TYR A 29 -1.45 6.44 4.08
N ALA A 30 -1.25 7.19 5.17
CA ALA A 30 -2.00 8.41 5.46
C ALA A 30 -1.80 9.48 4.37
N ASP A 31 -2.79 10.33 4.16
CA ASP A 31 -2.63 11.52 3.32
C ASP A 31 -1.67 12.54 3.92
N ILE A 32 -1.10 13.35 3.03
CA ILE A 32 -0.27 14.50 3.39
C ILE A 32 -1.21 15.66 3.71
N VAL A 33 -1.14 16.13 4.96
CA VAL A 33 -1.86 17.31 5.46
C VAL A 33 -0.81 18.29 5.97
N ASP A 34 -0.82 19.52 5.46
CA ASP A 34 0.16 20.56 5.80
C ASP A 34 1.62 20.13 5.56
N GLY A 35 1.88 19.46 4.44
CA GLY A 35 3.23 19.11 3.99
C GLY A 35 3.82 17.85 4.61
N LYS A 36 3.10 17.13 5.48
CA LYS A 36 3.52 15.83 6.00
C LYS A 36 2.35 14.87 6.19
N MET A 37 2.62 13.56 6.19
CA MET A 37 1.58 12.58 6.52
C MET A 37 1.05 12.81 7.94
N TRP A 38 -0.28 12.76 8.10
CA TRP A 38 -0.89 12.99 9.42
C TRP A 38 -0.64 11.84 10.41
N CYS A 39 -0.33 10.63 9.92
CA CYS A 39 0.02 9.48 10.75
C CYS A 39 1.49 9.51 11.16
N GLY A 40 1.78 9.25 12.45
CA GLY A 40 3.15 9.17 12.98
C GLY A 40 3.93 8.00 12.39
N TYR A 41 3.40 6.78 12.53
CA TYR A 41 4.02 5.57 12.01
C TYR A 41 4.30 5.64 10.51
N CYS A 42 3.38 6.22 9.71
CA CYS A 42 3.60 6.37 8.28
C CYS A 42 4.83 7.24 7.96
N ARG A 43 5.07 8.31 8.73
CA ARG A 43 6.25 9.17 8.57
C ARG A 43 7.53 8.46 9.01
N ASP A 44 7.47 7.72 10.11
CA ASP A 44 8.62 7.03 10.68
C ASP A 44 9.20 5.96 9.74
N VAL A 45 8.36 5.36 8.87
CA VAL A 45 8.78 4.29 7.96
C VAL A 45 8.92 4.74 6.50
N GLU A 46 8.59 5.99 6.15
CA GLU A 46 8.54 6.45 4.75
C GLU A 46 9.89 6.31 4.05
N GLU A 47 10.96 6.77 4.68
CA GLU A 47 12.31 6.70 4.11
C GLU A 47 12.80 5.27 3.98
N LEU A 48 12.53 4.42 4.99
CA LEU A 48 12.89 3.00 4.98
C LEU A 48 12.20 2.26 3.82
N VAL A 49 10.89 2.44 3.69
CA VAL A 49 10.11 1.81 2.61
C VAL A 49 10.60 2.31 1.27
N LYS A 50 10.77 3.63 1.10
CA LYS A 50 11.28 4.20 -0.15
C LYS A 50 12.63 3.61 -0.54
N ALA A 51 13.57 3.50 0.40
CA ALA A 51 14.90 2.95 0.14
C ALA A 51 14.84 1.51 -0.40
N GLN A 52 14.01 0.66 0.20
CA GLN A 52 13.87 -0.75 -0.20
C GLN A 52 13.28 -0.90 -1.61
N PHE A 53 12.26 -0.11 -1.96
CA PHE A 53 11.65 -0.16 -3.29
C PHE A 53 12.47 0.53 -4.40
N THR A 54 13.46 1.36 -4.04
CA THR A 54 14.42 1.93 -5.01
C THR A 54 15.66 1.09 -5.22
N ALA A 55 15.93 0.12 -4.34
CA ALA A 55 17.13 -0.71 -4.37
C ALA A 55 17.04 -1.87 -5.38
N ASP A 56 15.83 -2.28 -5.75
CA ASP A 56 15.58 -3.44 -6.60
C ASP A 56 14.50 -3.10 -7.65
N ASP A 57 14.93 -3.00 -8.91
CA ASP A 57 14.05 -2.68 -10.05
C ASP A 57 13.01 -3.78 -10.35
N SER A 58 13.12 -4.95 -9.70
CA SER A 58 12.21 -6.08 -9.90
C SER A 58 10.96 -6.03 -9.02
N VAL A 59 10.89 -5.13 -8.04
CA VAL A 59 9.72 -4.91 -7.20
C VAL A 59 9.13 -3.52 -7.45
N THR A 60 7.81 -3.41 -7.44
CA THR A 60 7.14 -2.12 -7.65
C THR A 60 6.17 -1.86 -6.51
N GLY A 61 6.39 -0.74 -5.81
CA GLY A 61 5.50 -0.25 -4.76
C GLY A 61 4.51 0.76 -5.31
N ILE A 62 3.22 0.51 -5.11
CA ILE A 62 2.11 1.41 -5.46
C ILE A 62 1.58 2.01 -4.17
N VAL A 63 1.76 3.32 -4.00
CA VAL A 63 1.26 4.02 -2.81
C VAL A 63 -0.22 4.35 -2.98
N LEU A 64 -1.03 3.85 -2.05
CA LEU A 64 -2.45 4.16 -1.90
C LEU A 64 -2.65 5.03 -0.66
N ARG A 65 -3.46 6.08 -0.82
CA ARG A 65 -3.67 7.14 0.15
C ARG A 65 -5.05 6.96 0.77
N VAL A 66 -5.12 6.84 2.09
CA VAL A 66 -6.37 6.48 2.79
C VAL A 66 -7.24 7.68 3.18
N GLY A 67 -6.91 8.87 2.70
CA GLY A 67 -7.60 10.10 3.06
C GLY A 67 -7.10 10.69 4.39
N ASP A 68 -7.85 11.68 4.88
CA ASP A 68 -7.59 12.30 6.17
C ASP A 68 -7.88 11.35 7.34
N LYS A 69 -7.49 11.78 8.54
CA LYS A 69 -7.65 10.98 9.77
C LYS A 69 -9.12 10.66 10.10
N ALA A 70 -10.06 11.56 9.78
CA ALA A 70 -11.48 11.36 10.10
C ALA A 70 -12.09 10.32 9.15
N THR A 71 -11.76 10.43 7.87
CA THR A 71 -12.11 9.51 6.80
C THR A 71 -11.58 8.11 7.11
N TRP A 72 -10.28 7.97 7.40
CA TRP A 72 -9.68 6.68 7.77
C TRP A 72 -10.32 6.04 9.00
N LYS A 73 -10.65 6.85 10.02
CA LYS A 73 -11.27 6.33 11.25
C LYS A 73 -12.69 5.83 11.05
N ASN A 74 -13.35 6.18 9.95
CA ASN A 74 -14.68 5.70 9.64
C ASN A 74 -14.66 4.16 9.49
N PRO A 75 -15.47 3.40 10.25
CA PRO A 75 -15.55 1.94 10.07
C PRO A 75 -16.05 1.52 8.68
N LYS A 76 -16.76 2.39 7.97
CA LYS A 76 -17.25 2.17 6.60
C LYS A 76 -16.25 2.60 5.52
N HIS A 77 -15.01 2.90 5.90
CA HIS A 77 -13.95 3.22 4.93
C HIS A 77 -13.73 2.02 3.98
N GLU A 78 -13.62 2.27 2.67
CA GLU A 78 -13.52 1.23 1.65
C GLU A 78 -12.39 0.22 1.91
N TYR A 79 -11.20 0.70 2.31
CA TYR A 79 -10.08 -0.19 2.63
C TYR A 79 -10.23 -0.94 3.96
N ARG A 80 -11.18 -0.56 4.82
CA ARG A 80 -11.49 -1.29 6.07
C ARG A 80 -12.56 -2.36 5.88
N ASP A 81 -13.24 -2.38 4.73
CA ASP A 81 -14.23 -3.40 4.41
C ASP A 81 -13.55 -4.79 4.37
N PRO A 82 -14.01 -5.78 5.16
CA PRO A 82 -13.47 -7.13 5.14
C PRO A 82 -13.67 -7.86 3.80
N HIS A 83 -14.58 -7.40 2.94
CA HIS A 83 -14.75 -7.92 1.58
C HIS A 83 -13.78 -7.28 0.57
N GLY A 84 -13.09 -6.20 0.95
CA GLY A 84 -12.01 -5.58 0.20
C GLY A 84 -10.65 -5.97 0.77
N TYR A 85 -9.90 -4.99 1.28
CA TYR A 85 -8.58 -5.23 1.89
C TYR A 85 -8.66 -5.56 3.39
N GLY A 86 -9.74 -5.20 4.09
CA GLY A 86 -9.89 -5.45 5.52
C GLY A 86 -8.75 -4.87 6.36
N LEU A 87 -8.27 -3.67 6.02
CA LEU A 87 -7.16 -3.04 6.71
C LEU A 87 -7.57 -2.65 8.14
N THR A 88 -6.75 -3.03 9.12
CA THR A 88 -6.96 -2.68 10.52
C THR A 88 -6.18 -1.43 10.92
N ALA A 89 -5.02 -1.20 10.29
CA ALA A 89 -4.10 -0.12 10.61
C ALA A 89 -3.32 0.40 9.39
N ILE A 90 -2.62 1.52 9.58
CA ILE A 90 -1.68 2.09 8.61
C ILE A 90 -0.38 2.51 9.34
N PRO A 91 0.81 2.36 8.73
CA PRO A 91 1.03 1.88 7.37
C PRO A 91 0.81 0.38 7.22
N THR A 92 0.33 -0.05 6.05
CA THR A 92 0.21 -1.48 5.70
C THR A 92 0.75 -1.71 4.31
N ILE A 93 1.56 -2.75 4.11
CA ILE A 93 2.06 -3.18 2.80
C ILE A 93 1.44 -4.53 2.46
N VAL A 94 0.83 -4.64 1.30
CA VAL A 94 0.18 -5.85 0.80
C VAL A 94 0.94 -6.34 -0.44
N ARG A 95 1.28 -7.63 -0.46
CA ARG A 95 1.85 -8.29 -1.63
C ARG A 95 0.74 -8.94 -2.44
N LEU A 96 0.77 -8.70 -3.75
CA LEU A 96 -0.17 -9.31 -4.69
C LEU A 96 0.52 -10.34 -5.58
N GLU A 97 -0.13 -11.48 -5.77
CA GLU A 97 0.18 -12.44 -6.83
C GLU A 97 -1.10 -12.73 -7.61
N GLU A 98 -1.03 -12.64 -8.95
CA GLU A 98 -2.19 -12.85 -9.83
C GLU A 98 -3.45 -12.05 -9.42
N GLY A 99 -3.24 -10.85 -8.88
CA GLY A 99 -4.32 -9.97 -8.43
C GLY A 99 -4.96 -10.36 -7.10
N LYS A 100 -4.40 -11.33 -6.37
CA LYS A 100 -4.84 -11.73 -5.03
C LYS A 100 -3.79 -11.36 -4.01
N GLU A 101 -4.25 -10.96 -2.84
CA GLU A 101 -3.36 -10.81 -1.70
C GLU A 101 -2.84 -12.18 -1.25
N VAL A 102 -1.52 -12.28 -1.12
CA VAL A 102 -0.84 -13.48 -0.60
C VAL A 102 -0.16 -13.24 0.75
N ALA A 103 0.20 -12.00 1.05
CA ALA A 103 0.86 -11.63 2.30
C ALA A 103 0.71 -10.13 2.59
N ARG A 104 0.87 -9.74 3.87
CA ARG A 104 0.87 -8.34 4.31
C ARG A 104 1.81 -8.09 5.49
N LEU A 105 2.32 -6.87 5.59
CA LEU A 105 2.99 -6.32 6.78
C LEU A 105 2.19 -5.13 7.32
N VAL A 106 2.06 -5.02 8.65
CA VAL A 106 1.24 -3.99 9.30
C VAL A 106 2.08 -3.25 10.36
N GLU A 107 2.02 -1.92 10.35
CA GLU A 107 2.63 -1.00 11.34
C GLU A 107 4.07 -1.38 11.75
N ASP A 108 4.24 -2.01 12.92
CA ASP A 108 5.55 -2.34 13.50
C ASP A 108 6.34 -3.34 12.64
N ASP A 109 5.65 -4.21 11.89
CA ASP A 109 6.32 -5.12 10.97
C ASP A 109 6.94 -4.38 9.78
N VAL A 110 6.34 -3.27 9.34
CA VAL A 110 6.89 -2.41 8.29
C VAL A 110 8.14 -1.67 8.78
N LYS A 111 8.19 -1.33 10.08
CA LYS A 111 9.33 -0.65 10.70
C LYS A 111 10.55 -1.55 10.86
N ASN A 112 10.36 -2.86 10.87
CA ASN A 112 11.46 -3.82 10.96
C ASN A 112 12.12 -4.00 9.58
N GLU A 113 13.24 -3.32 9.36
CA GLU A 113 13.98 -3.35 8.09
C GLU A 113 14.28 -4.76 7.59
N SER A 114 14.71 -5.66 8.48
CA SER A 114 15.00 -7.05 8.10
C SER A 114 13.76 -7.79 7.62
N LYS A 115 12.63 -7.65 8.32
CA LYS A 115 11.35 -8.26 7.91
C LYS A 115 10.86 -7.67 6.59
N LEU A 116 10.95 -6.36 6.42
CA LEU A 116 10.57 -5.70 5.17
C LEU A 116 11.43 -6.19 4.01
N ALA A 117 12.75 -6.26 4.19
CA ALA A 117 13.66 -6.73 3.16
C ALA A 117 13.45 -8.22 2.82
N GLU A 118 13.08 -9.05 3.79
CA GLU A 118 12.71 -10.46 3.58
C GLU A 118 11.40 -10.56 2.79
N PHE A 119 10.38 -9.81 3.22
CA PHE A 119 9.07 -9.75 2.58
C PHE A 119 9.12 -9.34 1.10
N LEU A 120 10.08 -8.49 0.71
CA LEU A 120 10.23 -8.04 -0.69
C LEU A 120 10.98 -9.03 -1.59
N LYS A 121 11.70 -9.99 -1.02
CA LYS A 121 12.49 -10.99 -1.77
C LYS A 121 11.67 -12.18 -2.25
N GLU A 122 10.54 -12.43 -1.60
CA GLU A 122 9.63 -13.51 -1.96
C GLU A 122 8.91 -13.23 -3.28
#